data_AF-A0A5F1ZPQ8-F1
#
_entry.id   AF-A0A5F1ZPQ8-F1
#
_cell.length_a   1.000
_cell.length_b   1.000
_cell.length_c   1.000
_cell.angle_alpha   90.00
_cell.angle_beta   90.00
_cell.angle_gamma   90.00
#
_symmetry.space_group_name_H-M   'P 1'
#
loop_
_entity.id
_entity.type
_entity.pdbx_description
1 polymer ?
#
loop_
_entity_poly.entity_id
_entity_poly.type
_entity_poly.pdbx_seq_one_letter_code
_entity_poly.pdbx_strand_id
1 'polypeptide(L)'
;MKSPARLFFLTTSLLFSFGSAFSEETKFVHPTNAIGGTFSGIKKRAELPSPTVSGAGLKAVAIVGEVDGSDGLKTREYMNNIKGLVKVLKDRGVSVSEFYPPNNPWSAIKEASQNANIVLYAGHGVGTNLDQPPYDQKSVGGFYLGKEFVSNEQISSGLKPAPGAIVLFLGACFTAGNMAYDMGMIRDEETTKRISMYSSPFLETGFKGYYATWAPWTAQTILALLFTNKTYGDIYFSQTNPQEVTKIAHPRSSGSSLYYHIKPPAANPIYDYAFAGDPSNVLRSENSNTNTETTISEEERLKQNRILISSLYDKNENKSLESLEKGADPNADYLGWKPIHLAIVFDLPNVVKELVRKKASINAQAEGYTPLSMAIAYERKEIAEILEKEGGTRSRAAFKKPNIPTLKK
;
A
#
# COMPACT_ATOMS: atom_id res chain seq x y z
N MET A 1 72.69 8.02 -63.91
CA MET A 1 71.84 8.23 -62.71
C MET A 1 70.85 7.08 -62.66
N LYS A 2 70.95 6.23 -61.63
CA LYS A 2 70.16 5.00 -61.41
C LYS A 2 69.10 5.27 -60.34
N SER A 3 67.87 4.78 -60.54
CA SER A 3 66.87 4.38 -59.52
C SER A 3 65.52 4.05 -60.23
N PRO A 4 64.61 3.22 -59.67
CA PRO A 4 64.75 1.93 -58.99
C PRO A 4 63.79 0.84 -59.57
N ALA A 5 64.14 -0.45 -59.55
CA ALA A 5 63.85 -1.49 -58.55
C ALA A 5 62.35 -1.77 -58.26
N ARG A 6 61.94 -3.00 -58.62
CA ARG A 6 60.65 -3.65 -58.30
C ARG A 6 60.53 -3.87 -56.78
N LEU A 7 59.36 -3.59 -56.21
CA LEU A 7 59.04 -3.92 -54.81
C LEU A 7 57.90 -4.95 -54.75
N PHE A 8 58.17 -6.03 -54.00
CA PHE A 8 57.27 -7.14 -53.69
C PHE A 8 56.06 -6.67 -52.87
N PHE A 9 54.91 -7.30 -53.14
CA PHE A 9 53.73 -7.25 -52.29
C PHE A 9 54.03 -7.88 -50.92
N LEU A 10 53.85 -7.11 -49.84
CA LEU A 10 53.66 -7.64 -48.49
C LEU A 10 52.52 -6.84 -47.85
N THR A 11 51.30 -7.36 -47.94
CA THR A 11 50.14 -6.82 -47.21
C THR A 11 50.24 -7.28 -45.76
N THR A 12 50.69 -6.39 -44.87
CA THR A 12 50.54 -6.55 -43.43
C THR A 12 49.07 -6.35 -43.07
N SER A 13 48.36 -7.45 -42.81
CA SER A 13 47.07 -7.42 -42.14
C SER A 13 47.25 -6.90 -40.71
N LEU A 14 46.94 -5.62 -40.48
CA LEU A 14 46.64 -5.15 -39.14
C LEU A 14 45.28 -5.73 -38.75
N LEU A 15 45.31 -6.82 -37.99
CA LEU A 15 44.19 -7.25 -37.15
C LEU A 15 44.03 -6.19 -36.05
N PHE A 16 43.23 -5.15 -36.32
CA PHE A 16 42.59 -4.43 -35.24
C PHE A 16 41.56 -5.37 -34.64
N SER A 17 41.92 -5.93 -33.50
CA SER A 17 40.97 -6.49 -32.55
C SER A 17 39.98 -5.38 -32.21
N PHE A 18 38.87 -5.30 -32.93
CA PHE A 18 37.69 -4.62 -32.43
C PHE A 18 37.27 -5.41 -31.20
N GLY A 19 37.74 -4.94 -30.04
CA GLY A 19 37.16 -5.30 -28.77
C GLY A 19 35.66 -5.05 -28.92
N SER A 20 34.90 -6.13 -28.80
CA SER A 20 33.47 -6.06 -28.53
C SER A 20 33.31 -5.16 -27.31
N ALA A 21 33.03 -3.88 -27.56
CA ALA A 21 32.40 -3.03 -26.58
C ALA A 21 31.08 -3.73 -26.27
N PHE A 22 31.10 -4.52 -25.19
CA PHE A 22 29.91 -5.07 -24.59
C PHE A 22 28.91 -3.93 -24.50
N SER A 23 27.78 -4.07 -25.19
CA SER A 23 26.60 -3.31 -24.83
C SER A 23 26.38 -3.58 -23.35
N GLU A 24 26.51 -2.56 -22.51
CA GLU A 24 25.78 -2.57 -21.25
C GLU A 24 24.30 -2.66 -21.65
N GLU A 25 23.79 -3.89 -21.75
CA GLU A 25 22.38 -4.14 -21.51
C GLU A 25 22.12 -3.54 -20.14
N THR A 26 21.59 -2.33 -20.11
CA THR A 26 20.91 -1.78 -18.95
C THR A 26 19.80 -2.77 -18.61
N LYS A 27 20.13 -3.79 -17.80
CA LYS A 27 19.14 -4.68 -17.21
C LYS A 27 18.18 -3.76 -16.47
N PHE A 28 16.97 -3.62 -17.00
CA PHE A 28 15.91 -2.80 -16.42
C PHE A 28 15.56 -3.40 -15.05
N VAL A 29 16.12 -2.82 -14.00
CA VAL A 29 15.82 -3.19 -12.62
C VAL A 29 14.71 -2.26 -12.12
N HIS A 30 13.54 -2.83 -11.82
CA HIS A 30 12.49 -2.06 -11.16
C HIS A 30 13.00 -1.57 -9.82
N PRO A 31 12.82 -0.28 -9.51
CA PRO A 31 13.41 0.29 -8.31
C PRO A 31 12.74 -0.32 -7.09
N THR A 32 13.51 -0.53 -6.02
CA THR A 32 12.94 -1.10 -4.78
C THR A 32 12.00 -0.11 -4.09
N ASN A 33 12.30 1.19 -4.19
CA ASN A 33 11.50 2.30 -3.72
C ASN A 33 11.18 3.21 -4.90
N ALA A 34 10.04 3.92 -4.89
CA ALA A 34 9.81 4.95 -5.88
C ALA A 34 10.98 5.96 -5.87
N ILE A 35 11.27 6.63 -6.98
CA ILE A 35 12.41 7.56 -7.09
C ILE A 35 12.29 8.74 -6.09
N GLY A 36 11.10 8.99 -5.55
CA GLY A 36 10.84 9.88 -4.41
C GLY A 36 10.53 9.20 -3.09
N GLY A 37 10.65 7.88 -2.98
CA GLY A 37 10.18 7.07 -1.84
C GLY A 37 10.96 7.24 -0.53
N THR A 38 11.99 8.10 -0.49
CA THR A 38 12.86 8.25 0.68
C THR A 38 12.25 9.04 1.84
N PHE A 39 11.06 9.63 1.67
CA PHE A 39 10.37 10.41 2.72
C PHE A 39 9.61 9.56 3.72
N SER A 40 9.45 8.28 3.43
CA SER A 40 8.90 7.35 4.39
C SER A 40 9.98 6.90 5.37
N GLY A 41 9.71 7.05 6.67
CA GLY A 41 10.52 6.42 7.72
C GLY A 41 10.44 4.89 7.73
N ILE A 42 9.58 4.30 6.90
CA ILE A 42 9.36 2.85 6.77
C ILE A 42 10.38 2.31 5.78
N LYS A 43 11.39 1.60 6.29
CA LYS A 43 12.45 0.96 5.53
C LYS A 43 12.23 -0.55 5.39
N LYS A 44 11.35 -1.13 6.21
CA LYS A 44 11.08 -2.57 6.26
C LYS A 44 9.61 -2.85 6.59
N ARG A 45 9.16 -4.05 6.24
CA ARG A 45 7.79 -4.53 6.46
C ARG A 45 7.38 -4.51 7.93
N ALA A 46 8.32 -4.81 8.83
CA ALA A 46 8.11 -4.80 10.27
C ALA A 46 7.90 -3.37 10.83
N GLU A 47 8.20 -2.33 10.05
CA GLU A 47 8.07 -0.92 10.42
C GLU A 47 6.75 -0.32 9.88
N LEU A 48 5.90 -1.12 9.20
CA LEU A 48 4.59 -0.66 8.75
C LEU A 48 3.73 -0.27 9.96
N PRO A 49 3.03 0.88 9.93
CA PRO A 49 2.26 1.35 11.08
C PRO A 49 1.09 0.41 11.38
N SER A 50 0.79 0.22 12.66
CA SER A 50 -0.38 -0.55 13.10
C SER A 50 -1.67 0.01 12.49
N PRO A 51 -2.65 -0.84 12.14
CA PRO A 51 -3.94 -0.38 11.63
C PRO A 51 -4.70 0.41 12.70
N THR A 52 -5.32 1.52 12.29
CA THR A 52 -6.36 2.21 13.08
C THR A 52 -7.76 1.93 12.54
N VAL A 53 -7.86 1.34 11.35
CA VAL A 53 -9.10 0.92 10.69
C VAL A 53 -9.03 -0.60 10.46
N SER A 54 -10.09 -1.33 10.81
CA SER A 54 -10.17 -2.76 10.57
C SER A 54 -10.48 -3.06 9.10
N GLY A 55 -9.75 -4.02 8.51
CA GLY A 55 -10.06 -4.57 7.19
C GLY A 55 -11.08 -5.71 7.21
N ALA A 56 -11.59 -6.08 8.40
CA ALA A 56 -12.62 -7.12 8.51
C ALA A 56 -13.85 -6.73 7.68
N GLY A 57 -14.34 -7.67 6.88
CA GLY A 57 -15.46 -7.46 5.95
C GLY A 57 -15.05 -6.85 4.59
N LEU A 58 -13.82 -6.35 4.46
CA LEU A 58 -13.32 -5.90 3.16
C LEU A 58 -12.87 -7.06 2.28
N LYS A 59 -13.08 -6.88 0.98
CA LYS A 59 -12.68 -7.82 -0.07
C LYS A 59 -11.58 -7.23 -0.93
N ALA A 60 -10.59 -8.05 -1.26
CA ALA A 60 -9.56 -7.71 -2.22
C ALA A 60 -9.41 -8.79 -3.29
N VAL A 61 -9.02 -8.38 -4.48
CA VAL A 61 -8.66 -9.28 -5.59
C VAL A 61 -7.21 -9.00 -5.98
N ALA A 62 -6.38 -10.03 -5.95
CA ALA A 62 -4.97 -9.95 -6.28
C ALA A 62 -4.70 -10.68 -7.60
N ILE A 63 -4.28 -9.94 -8.62
CA ILE A 63 -4.12 -10.42 -9.99
C ILE A 63 -2.65 -10.37 -10.38
N VAL A 64 -2.14 -11.46 -10.94
CA VAL A 64 -0.86 -11.47 -11.65
C VAL A 64 -1.09 -11.82 -13.11
N GLY A 65 -0.54 -11.01 -14.01
CA GLY A 65 -0.43 -11.28 -15.44
C GLY A 65 0.88 -11.97 -15.78
N GLU A 66 0.91 -12.72 -16.88
CA GLU A 66 2.15 -13.30 -17.40
C GLU A 66 3.05 -12.21 -17.98
N VAL A 67 4.36 -12.36 -17.84
CA VAL A 67 5.35 -11.44 -18.40
C VAL A 67 6.27 -12.15 -19.39
N ASP A 68 6.80 -13.29 -18.97
CA ASP A 68 7.75 -14.13 -19.68
C ASP A 68 7.28 -15.60 -19.65
N GLY A 69 5.96 -15.80 -19.76
CA GLY A 69 5.25 -17.07 -19.60
C GLY A 69 4.94 -17.40 -18.13
N SER A 70 4.02 -18.33 -17.88
CA SER A 70 3.50 -18.62 -16.54
C SER A 70 4.58 -18.98 -15.50
N ASP A 71 5.66 -19.65 -15.93
CA ASP A 71 6.80 -20.06 -15.08
C ASP A 71 8.06 -19.18 -15.24
N GLY A 72 7.95 -18.11 -16.02
CA GLY A 72 9.04 -17.18 -16.29
C GLY A 72 9.59 -16.52 -15.02
N LEU A 73 10.84 -16.07 -15.08
CA LEU A 73 11.52 -15.47 -13.92
C LEU A 73 10.81 -14.19 -13.47
N LYS A 74 10.41 -13.35 -14.42
CA LYS A 74 9.74 -12.08 -14.10
C LYS A 74 8.33 -12.30 -13.60
N THR A 75 7.61 -13.26 -14.19
CA THR A 75 6.27 -13.67 -13.72
C THR A 75 6.33 -14.19 -12.27
N ARG A 76 7.33 -15.01 -11.93
CA ARG A 76 7.57 -15.46 -10.55
C ARG A 76 7.92 -14.34 -9.58
N GLU A 77 8.71 -13.36 -10.03
CA GLU A 77 9.01 -12.16 -9.24
C GLU A 77 7.72 -11.39 -8.89
N TYR A 78 6.84 -11.15 -9.87
CA TYR A 78 5.57 -10.47 -9.62
C TYR A 78 4.62 -11.27 -8.73
N MET A 79 4.56 -12.60 -8.88
CA MET A 79 3.82 -13.45 -7.95
C MET A 79 4.34 -13.30 -6.52
N ASN A 80 5.66 -13.27 -6.31
CA ASN A 80 6.24 -13.07 -4.98
C ASN A 80 5.94 -11.69 -4.41
N ASN A 81 6.01 -10.65 -5.24
CA ASN A 81 5.68 -9.28 -4.85
C ASN A 81 4.21 -9.16 -4.43
N ILE A 82 3.28 -9.68 -5.25
CA ILE A 82 1.86 -9.69 -4.93
C ILE A 82 1.57 -10.52 -3.68
N LYS A 83 2.19 -11.70 -3.48
CA LYS A 83 2.06 -12.46 -2.23
C LYS A 83 2.48 -11.64 -1.00
N GLY A 84 3.50 -10.79 -1.14
CA GLY A 84 3.90 -9.83 -0.11
C GLY A 84 2.80 -8.82 0.22
N LEU A 85 2.14 -8.28 -0.80
CA LEU A 85 0.98 -7.37 -0.67
C LEU A 85 -0.24 -8.06 -0.06
N VAL A 86 -0.56 -9.27 -0.54
CA VAL A 86 -1.65 -10.10 -0.01
C VAL A 86 -1.44 -10.37 1.47
N LYS A 87 -0.20 -10.68 1.88
CA LYS A 87 0.10 -10.85 3.30
C LYS A 87 -0.15 -9.56 4.08
N VAL A 88 0.13 -8.36 3.53
CA VAL A 88 -0.20 -7.09 4.21
C VAL A 88 -1.71 -6.98 4.39
N LEU A 89 -2.50 -7.25 3.35
CA LEU A 89 -3.96 -7.20 3.41
C LEU A 89 -4.54 -8.21 4.42
N LYS A 90 -4.04 -9.45 4.42
CA LYS A 90 -4.45 -10.49 5.39
C LYS A 90 -4.08 -10.09 6.82
N ASP A 91 -2.89 -9.51 7.04
CA ASP A 91 -2.46 -8.97 8.33
C ASP A 91 -3.39 -7.81 8.81
N ARG A 92 -4.19 -7.21 7.91
CA ARG A 92 -5.20 -6.17 8.19
C ARG A 92 -6.63 -6.70 8.32
N GLY A 93 -6.83 -8.02 8.17
CA GLY A 93 -8.14 -8.67 8.26
C GLY A 93 -8.96 -8.69 6.96
N VAL A 94 -8.36 -8.35 5.82
CA VAL A 94 -9.02 -8.34 4.51
C VAL A 94 -9.13 -9.76 3.95
N SER A 95 -10.29 -10.10 3.37
CA SER A 95 -10.46 -11.33 2.61
C SER A 95 -9.92 -11.15 1.19
N VAL A 96 -9.02 -12.03 0.73
CA VAL A 96 -8.32 -11.86 -0.56
C VAL A 96 -8.55 -13.06 -1.46
N SER A 97 -9.03 -12.81 -2.68
CA SER A 97 -9.04 -13.77 -3.79
C SER A 97 -7.80 -13.58 -4.65
N GLU A 98 -7.04 -14.65 -4.90
CA GLU A 98 -5.74 -14.61 -5.59
C GLU A 98 -5.83 -15.31 -6.95
N PHE A 99 -5.38 -14.64 -8.01
CA PHE A 99 -5.39 -15.12 -9.39
C PHE A 99 -3.99 -15.01 -9.99
N TYR A 100 -3.30 -16.14 -10.08
CA TYR A 100 -1.93 -16.23 -10.57
C TYR A 100 -1.85 -17.12 -11.80
N PRO A 101 -0.99 -16.82 -12.79
CA PRO A 101 -0.82 -17.68 -13.95
C PRO A 101 -0.45 -19.11 -13.55
N PRO A 102 -0.94 -20.12 -14.28
CA PRO A 102 -1.87 -20.03 -15.42
C PRO A 102 -3.36 -19.92 -15.03
N ASN A 103 -3.67 -19.76 -13.74
CA ASN A 103 -5.02 -19.82 -13.15
C ASN A 103 -5.57 -18.42 -12.85
N ASN A 104 -5.60 -17.55 -13.86
CA ASN A 104 -6.03 -16.17 -13.77
C ASN A 104 -7.03 -15.78 -14.87
N PRO A 105 -8.10 -16.57 -15.16
CA PRO A 105 -9.05 -16.22 -16.21
C PRO A 105 -9.85 -14.97 -15.85
N TRP A 106 -10.11 -14.10 -16.82
CA TRP A 106 -10.85 -12.86 -16.60
C TRP A 106 -12.25 -13.10 -16.03
N SER A 107 -12.94 -14.16 -16.45
CA SER A 107 -14.28 -14.49 -15.97
C SER A 107 -14.33 -14.64 -14.43
N ALA A 108 -13.38 -15.37 -13.85
CA ALA A 108 -13.30 -15.59 -12.41
C ALA A 108 -12.81 -14.33 -11.67
N ILE A 109 -11.88 -13.57 -12.27
CA ILE A 109 -11.43 -12.27 -11.73
C ILE A 109 -12.61 -11.29 -11.66
N LYS A 110 -13.40 -11.21 -12.73
CA LYS A 110 -14.59 -10.35 -12.81
C LYS A 110 -15.60 -10.70 -11.73
N GLU A 111 -15.86 -11.99 -11.52
CA GLU A 111 -16.77 -12.48 -10.47
C GLU A 111 -16.25 -12.15 -9.06
N ALA A 112 -14.97 -12.42 -8.78
CA ALA A 112 -14.36 -12.12 -7.49
C ALA A 112 -14.26 -10.61 -7.20
N SER A 113 -14.22 -9.78 -8.23
CA SER A 113 -14.10 -8.32 -8.12
C SER A 113 -15.43 -7.63 -7.82
N GLN A 114 -16.55 -8.35 -7.81
CA GLN A 114 -17.85 -7.78 -7.45
C GLN A 114 -17.84 -7.34 -5.98
N ASN A 115 -18.13 -6.06 -5.74
CA ASN A 115 -18.05 -5.41 -4.44
C ASN A 115 -16.66 -5.54 -3.78
N ALA A 116 -15.59 -5.61 -4.57
CA ALA A 116 -14.22 -5.57 -4.03
C ALA A 116 -13.83 -4.15 -3.64
N ASN A 117 -13.14 -4.00 -2.51
CA ASN A 117 -12.63 -2.72 -2.01
C ASN A 117 -11.22 -2.43 -2.54
N ILE A 118 -10.47 -3.48 -2.89
CA ILE A 118 -9.09 -3.35 -3.34
C ILE A 118 -8.88 -4.30 -4.52
N VAL A 119 -8.40 -3.78 -5.65
CA VAL A 119 -7.93 -4.60 -6.77
C VAL A 119 -6.44 -4.36 -6.94
N LEU A 120 -5.65 -5.42 -6.91
CA LEU A 120 -4.21 -5.37 -7.16
C LEU A 120 -3.91 -6.01 -8.51
N TYR A 121 -3.02 -5.41 -9.28
CA TYR A 121 -2.48 -6.01 -10.50
C TYR A 121 -0.97 -5.85 -10.58
N ALA A 122 -0.28 -6.92 -10.98
CA ALA A 122 1.10 -6.87 -11.40
C ALA A 122 1.30 -7.74 -12.66
N GLY A 123 2.04 -7.24 -13.64
CA GLY A 123 2.26 -7.92 -14.91
C GLY A 123 2.65 -6.93 -16.01
N HIS A 124 2.45 -7.31 -17.27
CA HIS A 124 2.68 -6.39 -18.38
C HIS A 124 1.73 -5.20 -18.34
N GLY A 125 2.26 -4.05 -18.71
CA GLY A 125 1.44 -2.91 -19.11
C GLY A 125 0.91 -3.11 -20.52
N VAL A 126 -0.25 -2.51 -20.79
CA VAL A 126 -0.94 -2.66 -22.06
C VAL A 126 -0.79 -1.40 -22.91
N GLY A 127 -0.35 -1.56 -24.16
CA GLY A 127 -0.27 -0.50 -25.18
C GLY A 127 -0.47 -1.06 -26.60
N THR A 128 -0.86 -0.21 -27.55
CA THR A 128 -1.23 -0.63 -28.91
C THR A 128 -0.11 -0.54 -29.95
N ASN A 129 1.01 0.13 -29.68
CA ASN A 129 2.11 0.36 -30.64
C ASN A 129 3.49 0.21 -29.96
N LEU A 130 3.97 -1.02 -29.75
CA LEU A 130 5.26 -1.25 -29.08
C LEU A 130 6.47 -1.28 -30.05
N ASP A 131 6.23 -1.22 -31.35
CA ASP A 131 7.22 -1.72 -32.31
C ASP A 131 8.26 -0.69 -32.77
N GLN A 132 8.03 0.63 -32.61
CA GLN A 132 9.00 1.67 -33.01
C GLN A 132 8.94 2.94 -32.13
N PRO A 133 10.08 3.56 -31.81
CA PRO A 133 10.14 4.92 -31.24
C PRO A 133 9.66 6.01 -32.22
N PRO A 134 9.11 7.15 -31.74
CA PRO A 134 8.66 7.37 -30.38
C PRO A 134 7.46 6.46 -30.11
N TYR A 135 7.46 5.75 -28.98
CA TYR A 135 6.45 4.78 -28.60
C TYR A 135 5.13 5.46 -28.22
N ASP A 136 4.60 6.29 -29.12
CA ASP A 136 3.32 6.98 -29.03
C ASP A 136 2.23 5.92 -29.07
N GLN A 137 1.83 5.52 -27.87
CA GLN A 137 0.71 4.62 -27.69
C GLN A 137 -0.55 5.36 -28.11
N LYS A 138 -1.21 4.87 -29.17
CA LYS A 138 -2.56 5.34 -29.54
C LYS A 138 -3.54 5.06 -28.41
N SER A 139 -3.38 3.91 -27.75
CA SER A 139 -4.10 3.59 -26.52
C SER A 139 -3.25 2.79 -25.54
N VAL A 140 -3.51 3.01 -24.25
CA VAL A 140 -3.00 2.23 -23.12
C VAL A 140 -4.15 1.90 -22.18
N GLY A 141 -3.95 0.88 -21.34
CA GLY A 141 -4.94 0.46 -20.35
C GLY A 141 -5.48 -0.94 -20.61
N GLY A 142 -5.86 -1.63 -19.54
CA GLY A 142 -6.27 -3.02 -19.57
C GLY A 142 -5.45 -3.91 -18.65
N PHE A 143 -5.73 -5.21 -18.73
CA PHE A 143 -4.92 -6.26 -18.12
C PHE A 143 -4.40 -7.22 -19.19
N TYR A 144 -3.14 -7.62 -19.07
CA TYR A 144 -2.61 -8.74 -19.83
C TYR A 144 -2.48 -9.95 -18.91
N LEU A 145 -3.29 -10.97 -19.14
CA LEU A 145 -3.37 -12.16 -18.29
C LEU A 145 -2.55 -13.34 -18.85
N GLY A 146 -1.79 -13.12 -19.93
CA GLY A 146 -1.09 -14.15 -20.70
C GLY A 146 -1.89 -14.51 -21.95
N LYS A 147 -2.78 -15.49 -21.84
CA LYS A 147 -3.62 -15.94 -22.98
C LYS A 147 -4.80 -15.03 -23.27
N GLU A 148 -5.11 -14.13 -22.35
CA GLU A 148 -6.26 -13.24 -22.44
C GLU A 148 -5.82 -11.78 -22.26
N PHE A 149 -6.39 -10.93 -23.10
CA PHE A 149 -6.26 -9.49 -23.00
C PHE A 149 -7.60 -8.91 -22.55
N VAL A 150 -7.58 -8.15 -21.47
CA VAL A 150 -8.77 -7.47 -20.94
C VAL A 150 -8.70 -6.00 -21.33
N SER A 151 -9.62 -5.57 -22.19
CA SER A 151 -9.69 -4.20 -22.67
C SER A 151 -10.25 -3.22 -21.63
N ASN A 152 -10.07 -1.93 -21.89
CA ASN A 152 -10.68 -0.86 -21.09
C ASN A 152 -12.21 -1.00 -21.03
N GLU A 153 -12.87 -1.36 -22.13
CA GLU A 153 -14.31 -1.56 -22.20
C GLU A 153 -14.76 -2.76 -21.35
N GLN A 154 -13.98 -3.84 -21.34
CA GLN A 154 -14.25 -5.00 -20.48
C GLN A 154 -14.09 -4.65 -19.00
N ILE A 155 -13.12 -3.81 -18.64
CA ILE A 155 -12.98 -3.28 -17.27
C ILE A 155 -14.21 -2.43 -16.92
N SER A 156 -14.54 -1.44 -17.75
CA SER A 156 -15.64 -0.48 -17.50
C SER A 156 -17.01 -1.14 -17.38
N SER A 157 -17.25 -2.20 -18.15
CA SER A 157 -18.52 -2.95 -18.11
C SER A 157 -18.51 -4.13 -17.14
N GLY A 158 -17.32 -4.60 -16.74
CA GLY A 158 -17.15 -5.85 -16.02
C GLY A 158 -17.00 -5.70 -14.51
N LEU A 159 -16.25 -4.69 -14.08
CA LEU A 159 -15.97 -4.48 -12.66
C LEU A 159 -17.12 -3.71 -11.98
N LYS A 160 -17.36 -4.01 -10.71
CA LYS A 160 -18.29 -3.27 -9.84
C LYS A 160 -17.67 -3.12 -8.45
N PRO A 161 -16.83 -2.10 -8.23
CA PRO A 161 -16.15 -1.88 -6.97
C PRO A 161 -17.14 -1.59 -5.83
N ALA A 162 -16.71 -1.89 -4.60
CA ALA A 162 -17.36 -1.37 -3.41
C ALA A 162 -17.20 0.16 -3.30
N PRO A 163 -18.09 0.86 -2.56
CA PRO A 163 -17.92 2.28 -2.29
C PRO A 163 -16.52 2.58 -1.71
N GLY A 164 -15.85 3.56 -2.30
CA GLY A 164 -14.49 3.95 -1.86
C GLY A 164 -13.38 3.04 -2.36
N ALA A 165 -13.64 2.02 -3.18
CA ALA A 165 -12.59 1.08 -3.59
C ALA A 165 -11.40 1.73 -4.29
N ILE A 166 -10.25 1.07 -4.22
CA ILE A 166 -9.03 1.45 -4.94
C ILE A 166 -8.52 0.34 -5.84
N VAL A 167 -7.84 0.73 -6.90
CA VAL A 167 -7.01 -0.16 -7.73
C VAL A 167 -5.54 0.22 -7.55
N LEU A 168 -4.67 -0.78 -7.45
CA LEU A 168 -3.22 -0.60 -7.33
C LEU A 168 -2.49 -1.43 -8.38
N PHE A 169 -1.72 -0.76 -9.22
CA PHE A 169 -0.82 -1.35 -10.20
C PHE A 169 0.61 -1.40 -9.67
N LEU A 170 1.24 -2.57 -9.77
CA LEU A 170 2.64 -2.79 -9.41
C LEU A 170 3.48 -3.19 -10.63
N GLY A 171 4.37 -2.29 -11.04
CA GLY A 171 5.40 -2.52 -12.04
C GLY A 171 4.89 -2.74 -13.48
N ALA A 172 3.64 -2.41 -13.78
CA ALA A 172 3.14 -2.47 -15.14
C ALA A 172 3.60 -1.22 -15.93
N CYS A 173 3.97 -1.40 -17.19
CA CYS A 173 4.29 -0.30 -18.09
C CYS A 173 3.09 0.65 -18.25
N PHE A 174 3.37 1.93 -18.53
CA PHE A 174 2.42 3.02 -18.77
C PHE A 174 1.58 3.45 -17.56
N THR A 175 1.38 2.60 -16.55
CA THR A 175 0.46 2.86 -15.44
C THR A 175 0.83 4.07 -14.59
N ALA A 176 2.14 4.35 -14.47
CA ALA A 176 2.69 5.53 -13.81
C ALA A 176 3.30 6.55 -14.81
N GLY A 177 3.11 6.34 -16.12
CA GLY A 177 3.67 7.16 -17.19
C GLY A 177 4.69 6.42 -18.03
N ASN A 178 5.82 6.00 -17.45
CA ASN A 178 6.88 5.33 -18.21
C ASN A 178 6.55 3.90 -18.63
N MET A 179 7.25 3.44 -19.65
CA MET A 179 7.55 2.03 -19.87
C MET A 179 9.06 1.80 -19.77
N ALA A 180 9.48 0.54 -19.73
CA ALA A 180 10.89 0.20 -19.49
C ALA A 180 11.82 0.95 -20.46
N TYR A 181 11.50 0.96 -21.76
CA TYR A 181 12.39 1.47 -22.79
C TYR A 181 12.32 2.99 -23.05
N ASP A 182 11.53 3.75 -22.29
CA ASP A 182 11.39 5.21 -22.49
C ASP A 182 11.63 6.06 -21.24
N MET A 183 12.26 5.47 -20.22
CA MET A 183 12.77 6.21 -19.06
C MET A 183 13.72 7.32 -19.50
N GLY A 184 13.53 8.53 -18.95
CA GLY A 184 14.30 9.71 -19.33
C GLY A 184 13.86 10.37 -20.65
N MET A 185 13.04 9.69 -21.45
CA MET A 185 12.64 10.17 -22.79
C MET A 185 11.35 10.98 -22.76
N ILE A 186 10.32 10.47 -22.07
CA ILE A 186 9.01 11.14 -22.05
C ILE A 186 9.00 12.36 -21.13
N ARG A 187 7.97 13.19 -21.27
CA ARG A 187 7.73 14.42 -20.49
C ARG A 187 6.28 14.46 -20.01
N ASP A 188 5.95 15.52 -19.28
CA ASP A 188 4.67 15.74 -18.61
C ASP A 188 3.43 15.50 -19.48
N GLU A 189 3.46 15.89 -20.76
CA GLU A 189 2.35 15.71 -21.68
C GLU A 189 2.01 14.23 -21.89
N GLU A 190 3.00 13.41 -22.29
CA GLU A 190 2.80 11.99 -22.54
C GLU A 190 2.58 11.21 -21.23
N THR A 191 3.27 11.58 -20.14
CA THR A 191 3.03 11.02 -18.80
C THR A 191 1.58 11.25 -18.35
N THR A 192 1.10 12.49 -18.47
CA THR A 192 -0.29 12.85 -18.14
C THR A 192 -1.28 12.09 -18.99
N LYS A 193 -1.03 12.00 -20.31
CA LYS A 193 -1.87 11.27 -21.24
C LYS A 193 -1.98 9.79 -20.87
N ARG A 194 -0.86 9.11 -20.62
CA ARG A 194 -0.83 7.68 -20.29
C ARG A 194 -1.50 7.36 -18.95
N ILE A 195 -1.18 8.09 -17.89
CA ILE A 195 -1.82 7.88 -16.56
C ILE A 195 -3.33 8.13 -16.67
N SER A 196 -3.73 9.19 -17.37
CA SER A 196 -5.15 9.53 -17.58
C SER A 196 -5.89 8.43 -18.32
N MET A 197 -5.29 7.87 -19.39
CA MET A 197 -5.88 6.77 -20.15
C MET A 197 -5.98 5.47 -19.36
N TYR A 198 -4.96 5.11 -18.59
CA TYR A 198 -4.93 3.86 -17.83
C TYR A 198 -5.88 3.88 -16.63
N SER A 199 -6.01 5.03 -15.95
CA SER A 199 -6.84 5.16 -14.76
C SER A 199 -8.32 5.44 -15.04
N SER A 200 -8.64 6.07 -16.19
CA SER A 200 -10.01 6.42 -16.60
C SER A 200 -11.02 5.29 -16.46
N PRO A 201 -10.79 4.07 -17.02
CA PRO A 201 -11.76 2.97 -16.95
C PRO A 201 -12.13 2.62 -15.51
N PHE A 202 -11.17 2.66 -14.58
CA PHE A 202 -11.43 2.36 -13.17
C PHE A 202 -12.23 3.46 -12.49
N LEU A 203 -11.88 4.73 -12.73
CA LEU A 203 -12.60 5.87 -12.15
C LEU A 203 -14.04 5.94 -12.66
N GLU A 204 -14.27 5.70 -13.95
CA GLU A 204 -15.59 5.63 -14.58
C GLU A 204 -16.46 4.50 -13.99
N THR A 205 -15.82 3.40 -13.57
CA THR A 205 -16.48 2.26 -12.94
C THR A 205 -16.78 2.47 -11.45
N GLY A 206 -16.30 3.56 -10.85
CA GLY A 206 -16.62 3.96 -9.47
C GLY A 206 -15.48 3.77 -8.46
N PHE A 207 -14.28 3.34 -8.88
CA PHE A 207 -13.11 3.38 -8.01
C PHE A 207 -12.82 4.83 -7.59
N LYS A 208 -12.48 5.03 -6.33
CA LYS A 208 -12.16 6.35 -5.76
C LYS A 208 -10.67 6.63 -5.71
N GLY A 209 -9.84 5.61 -5.87
CA GLY A 209 -8.39 5.76 -5.98
C GLY A 209 -7.79 4.80 -6.99
N TYR A 210 -6.86 5.30 -7.77
CA TYR A 210 -5.96 4.55 -8.63
C TYR A 210 -4.55 4.87 -8.16
N TYR A 211 -3.77 3.85 -7.81
CA TYR A 211 -2.35 3.96 -7.50
C TYR A 211 -1.56 3.15 -8.52
N ALA A 212 -0.44 3.68 -8.96
CA ALA A 212 0.51 2.94 -9.79
C ALA A 212 1.91 3.19 -9.27
N THR A 213 2.67 2.12 -9.00
CA THR A 213 4.06 2.22 -8.60
C THR A 213 4.89 1.10 -9.21
N TRP A 214 6.17 1.33 -9.48
CA TRP A 214 7.08 0.26 -9.86
C TRP A 214 7.80 -0.37 -8.68
N ALA A 215 7.64 0.22 -7.49
CA ALA A 215 8.33 -0.17 -6.29
C ALA A 215 7.46 -1.06 -5.39
N PRO A 216 7.84 -2.34 -5.16
CA PRO A 216 7.09 -3.24 -4.29
C PRO A 216 6.96 -2.72 -2.85
N TRP A 217 7.98 -2.01 -2.35
CA TRP A 217 7.94 -1.43 -1.00
C TRP A 217 6.94 -0.28 -0.90
N THR A 218 6.90 0.60 -1.90
CA THR A 218 5.89 1.67 -1.99
C THR A 218 4.47 1.09 -2.02
N ALA A 219 4.25 0.02 -2.78
CA ALA A 219 2.96 -0.67 -2.80
C ALA A 219 2.57 -1.25 -1.42
N GLN A 220 3.51 -1.87 -0.69
CA GLN A 220 3.27 -2.34 0.68
C GLN A 220 2.88 -1.19 1.62
N THR A 221 3.55 -0.05 1.51
CA THR A 221 3.25 1.12 2.34
C THR A 221 1.88 1.70 2.04
N ILE A 222 1.50 1.83 0.76
CA ILE A 222 0.15 2.28 0.37
C ILE A 222 -0.90 1.37 1.03
N LEU A 223 -0.76 0.05 0.87
CA LEU A 223 -1.73 -0.89 1.42
C LEU A 223 -1.78 -0.87 2.94
N ALA A 224 -0.65 -0.67 3.63
CA ALA A 224 -0.65 -0.53 5.08
C ALA A 224 -1.36 0.75 5.54
N LEU A 225 -1.12 1.87 4.86
CA LEU A 225 -1.67 3.17 5.25
C LEU A 225 -3.16 3.31 4.90
N LEU A 226 -3.69 2.54 3.96
CA LEU A 226 -5.15 2.46 3.71
C LEU A 226 -5.94 2.06 4.96
N PHE A 227 -5.33 1.32 5.89
CA PHE A 227 -5.94 0.92 7.15
C PHE A 227 -5.61 1.87 8.30
N THR A 228 -5.34 3.12 7.96
CA THR A 228 -5.19 4.23 8.90
C THR A 228 -6.22 5.31 8.56
N ASN A 229 -6.38 6.34 9.40
CA ASN A 229 -7.29 7.46 9.11
C ASN A 229 -6.75 8.43 8.03
N LYS A 230 -5.78 8.02 7.22
CA LYS A 230 -5.18 8.84 6.16
C LYS A 230 -6.06 8.89 4.93
N THR A 231 -6.13 10.07 4.32
CA THR A 231 -6.77 10.22 3.01
C THR A 231 -5.92 9.61 1.90
N TYR A 232 -6.52 9.32 0.75
CA TYR A 232 -5.79 8.77 -0.40
C TYR A 232 -4.66 9.69 -0.86
N GLY A 233 -4.86 11.00 -0.78
CA GLY A 233 -3.82 12.00 -1.00
C GLY A 233 -2.68 11.91 0.02
N ASP A 234 -2.99 11.85 1.31
CA ASP A 234 -1.96 11.74 2.37
C ASP A 234 -1.12 10.47 2.22
N ILE A 235 -1.74 9.36 1.81
CA ILE A 235 -1.05 8.11 1.53
C ILE A 235 -0.07 8.30 0.38
N TYR A 236 -0.52 8.93 -0.72
CA TYR A 236 0.35 9.24 -1.85
C TYR A 236 1.55 10.08 -1.40
N PHE A 237 1.30 11.20 -0.73
CA PHE A 237 2.34 12.14 -0.30
C PHE A 237 3.30 11.57 0.75
N SER A 238 2.90 10.55 1.50
CA SER A 238 3.80 9.89 2.46
C SER A 238 5.05 9.25 1.81
N GLN A 239 5.01 9.00 0.50
CA GLN A 239 6.07 8.35 -0.27
C GLN A 239 6.72 9.28 -1.30
N THR A 240 6.52 10.60 -1.19
CA THR A 240 7.05 11.57 -2.16
C THR A 240 7.42 12.88 -1.50
N ASN A 241 8.30 13.63 -2.15
CA ASN A 241 8.45 15.05 -1.86
C ASN A 241 7.27 15.83 -2.49
N PRO A 242 6.42 16.54 -1.73
CA PRO A 242 5.34 17.34 -2.33
C PRO A 242 5.82 18.39 -3.33
N GLN A 243 7.06 18.88 -3.21
CA GLN A 243 7.65 19.83 -4.16
C GLN A 243 8.01 19.20 -5.52
N GLU A 244 8.21 17.88 -5.55
CA GLU A 244 8.55 17.10 -6.75
C GLU A 244 7.31 16.44 -7.37
N VAL A 245 6.12 16.72 -6.87
CA VAL A 245 4.87 16.16 -7.39
C VAL A 245 4.20 17.16 -8.31
N THR A 246 3.88 16.72 -9.53
CA THR A 246 2.92 17.43 -10.37
C THR A 246 1.52 17.05 -9.94
N LYS A 247 0.68 18.06 -9.68
CA LYS A 247 -0.72 17.92 -9.28
C LYS A 247 -1.61 18.70 -10.25
N ILE A 248 -2.48 17.99 -10.94
CA ILE A 248 -3.44 18.56 -11.89
C ILE A 248 -4.83 17.96 -11.70
N ALA A 249 -5.85 18.59 -12.29
CA ALA A 249 -7.15 17.97 -12.45
C ALA A 249 -7.04 16.79 -13.45
N HIS A 250 -7.78 15.72 -13.21
CA HIS A 250 -7.75 14.55 -14.10
C HIS A 250 -8.34 14.91 -15.48
N PRO A 251 -7.59 14.80 -16.59
CA PRO A 251 -8.04 15.30 -17.90
C PRO A 251 -9.31 14.64 -18.46
N ARG A 252 -9.61 13.41 -18.01
CA ARG A 252 -10.72 12.58 -18.52
C ARG A 252 -11.78 12.23 -17.47
N SER A 253 -11.65 12.68 -16.23
CA SER A 253 -12.56 12.32 -15.13
C SER A 253 -12.86 13.54 -14.27
N SER A 254 -14.05 14.09 -14.45
CA SER A 254 -14.47 15.30 -13.73
C SER A 254 -14.48 15.07 -12.21
N GLY A 255 -13.93 16.03 -11.45
CA GLY A 255 -13.83 15.96 -9.99
C GLY A 255 -12.72 15.06 -9.46
N SER A 256 -11.99 14.33 -10.32
CA SER A 256 -10.81 13.56 -9.92
C SER A 256 -9.53 14.38 -10.06
N SER A 257 -8.54 14.06 -9.24
CA SER A 257 -7.18 14.59 -9.35
C SER A 257 -6.26 13.59 -10.05
N LEU A 258 -5.14 14.06 -10.61
CA LEU A 258 -4.05 13.23 -11.13
C LEU A 258 -2.71 13.77 -10.61
N TYR A 259 -1.98 12.92 -9.90
CA TYR A 259 -0.67 13.18 -9.33
C TYR A 259 0.36 12.25 -9.93
N TYR A 260 1.57 12.75 -10.18
CA TYR A 260 2.72 11.89 -10.48
C TYR A 260 4.01 12.50 -9.93
N HIS A 261 4.92 11.61 -9.57
CA HIS A 261 6.21 11.94 -9.00
C HIS A 261 7.23 12.30 -10.10
N ILE A 262 8.07 13.28 -9.82
CA ILE A 262 8.99 13.99 -10.73
C ILE A 262 8.29 15.10 -11.52
N LYS A 263 8.25 16.28 -10.89
CA LYS A 263 7.98 17.56 -11.53
C LYS A 263 9.26 18.05 -12.24
N PRO A 264 9.27 18.20 -13.58
CA PRO A 264 10.40 18.81 -14.29
C PRO A 264 10.77 20.18 -13.70
N PRO A 265 12.06 20.58 -13.68
CA PRO A 265 13.03 20.42 -14.77
C PRO A 265 14.16 19.40 -14.47
N ALA A 266 13.90 18.11 -14.72
CA ALA A 266 14.95 17.08 -14.75
C ALA A 266 15.33 16.79 -16.21
N ALA A 267 16.62 16.61 -16.50
CA ALA A 267 17.10 16.32 -17.86
C ALA A 267 16.56 14.98 -18.39
N ASN A 268 16.48 13.97 -17.51
CA ASN A 268 16.00 12.62 -17.79
C ASN A 268 15.01 12.19 -16.69
N PRO A 269 13.76 12.68 -16.69
CA PRO A 269 12.77 12.34 -15.69
C PRO A 269 12.34 10.87 -15.80
N ILE A 270 12.03 10.27 -14.66
CA ILE A 270 11.50 8.91 -14.53
C ILE A 270 10.23 8.94 -13.68
N TYR A 271 9.12 8.60 -14.30
CA TYR A 271 7.78 8.55 -13.75
C TYR A 271 7.42 7.11 -13.35
N ASP A 272 7.54 6.83 -12.06
CA ASP A 272 7.40 5.47 -11.50
C ASP A 272 6.39 5.39 -10.34
N TYR A 273 5.74 6.50 -10.01
CA TYR A 273 4.72 6.59 -8.98
C TYR A 273 3.65 7.64 -9.31
N ALA A 274 2.39 7.20 -9.34
CA ALA A 274 1.25 8.04 -9.70
C ALA A 274 0.00 7.72 -8.86
N PHE A 275 -0.87 8.71 -8.75
CA PHE A 275 -2.21 8.60 -8.18
C PHE A 275 -3.23 9.27 -9.10
N ALA A 276 -4.42 8.70 -9.19
CA ALA A 276 -5.58 9.36 -9.77
C ALA A 276 -6.85 9.07 -8.96
N GLY A 277 -7.79 10.01 -8.89
CA GLY A 277 -9.07 9.84 -8.19
C GLY A 277 -9.36 10.93 -7.17
N ASP A 278 -10.14 10.59 -6.13
CA ASP A 278 -10.53 11.50 -5.06
C ASP A 278 -9.48 11.46 -3.93
N PRO A 279 -8.60 12.48 -3.82
CA PRO A 279 -7.54 12.49 -2.82
C PRO A 279 -8.07 12.67 -1.39
N SER A 280 -9.31 13.11 -1.21
CA SER A 280 -9.93 13.32 0.11
C SER A 280 -10.60 12.06 0.66
N ASN A 281 -10.71 11.03 -0.16
CA ASN A 281 -11.36 9.79 0.21
C ASN A 281 -10.55 9.00 1.25
N VAL A 282 -11.24 8.13 1.98
CA VAL A 282 -10.66 7.24 3.00
C VAL A 282 -11.29 5.86 2.84
N LEU A 283 -10.49 4.81 3.01
CA LEU A 283 -11.02 3.46 2.96
C LEU A 283 -11.88 3.21 4.22
N ARG A 284 -13.13 2.78 4.03
CA ARG A 284 -14.05 2.43 5.12
C ARG A 284 -14.48 0.97 4.98
N SER A 285 -14.58 0.26 6.11
CA SER A 285 -15.23 -1.05 6.16
C SER A 285 -16.72 -0.90 6.39
N GLU A 286 -17.56 -1.62 5.65
CA GLU A 286 -19.02 -1.64 5.80
C GLU A 286 -19.49 -2.16 7.16
N ASN A 287 -18.59 -2.63 8.04
CA ASN A 287 -18.88 -2.75 9.47
C ASN A 287 -18.90 -1.40 10.22
N SER A 288 -18.77 -0.28 9.50
CA SER A 288 -19.32 1.02 9.90
C SER A 288 -20.75 1.22 9.38
N ASN A 289 -21.50 0.14 9.19
CA ASN A 289 -22.95 0.21 9.28
C ASN A 289 -23.27 0.73 10.68
N THR A 290 -23.75 1.97 10.67
CA THR A 290 -24.39 2.68 11.76
C THR A 290 -25.51 1.83 12.34
N ASN A 291 -25.17 0.89 13.22
CA ASN A 291 -25.94 0.75 14.43
C ASN A 291 -25.81 2.08 15.15
N THR A 292 -26.95 2.71 15.40
CA THR A 292 -27.15 3.88 16.23
C THR A 292 -26.49 3.69 17.60
N GLU A 293 -25.18 3.91 17.71
CA GLU A 293 -24.52 4.33 18.94
C GLU A 293 -24.13 5.79 18.73
N THR A 294 -24.88 6.67 19.41
CA THR A 294 -24.65 8.10 19.64
C THR A 294 -23.20 8.54 19.40
N THR A 295 -22.88 8.99 18.18
CA THR A 295 -21.58 9.54 17.85
C THR A 295 -21.44 10.90 18.50
N ILE A 296 -20.81 10.92 19.67
CA ILE A 296 -20.32 12.13 20.30
C ILE A 296 -19.30 12.82 19.37
N SER A 297 -19.21 14.15 19.43
CA SER A 297 -18.25 14.91 18.63
C SER A 297 -16.81 14.50 18.97
N GLU A 298 -15.85 14.77 18.06
CA GLU A 298 -14.42 14.50 18.33
C GLU A 298 -13.93 15.22 19.60
N GLU A 299 -14.42 16.45 19.83
CA GLU A 299 -14.08 17.20 21.04
C GLU A 299 -14.55 16.48 22.32
N GLU A 300 -15.78 15.97 22.32
CA GLU A 300 -16.30 15.22 23.45
C GLU A 300 -15.56 13.88 23.59
N ARG A 301 -15.15 13.23 22.49
CA ARG A 301 -14.37 11.99 22.54
C ARG A 301 -13.00 12.21 23.16
N LEU A 302 -12.30 13.27 22.79
CA LEU A 302 -11.01 13.64 23.40
C LEU A 302 -11.16 13.96 24.89
N LYS A 303 -12.27 14.58 25.28
CA LYS A 303 -12.60 14.80 26.69
C LYS A 303 -12.86 13.49 27.43
N GLN A 304 -13.62 12.56 26.84
CA GLN A 304 -13.82 11.23 27.41
C GLN A 304 -12.50 10.45 27.49
N ASN A 305 -11.61 10.53 26.50
CA ASN A 305 -10.27 9.91 26.58
C ASN A 305 -9.48 10.42 27.81
N ARG A 306 -9.49 11.73 28.07
CA ARG A 306 -8.83 12.30 29.26
C ARG A 306 -9.47 11.81 30.56
N ILE A 307 -10.79 11.68 30.59
CA ILE A 307 -11.54 11.15 31.74
C ILE A 307 -11.20 9.67 31.97
N LEU A 308 -11.18 8.86 30.91
CA LEU A 308 -10.80 7.46 30.97
C LEU A 308 -9.38 7.29 31.51
N ILE A 309 -8.40 8.01 30.98
CA ILE A 309 -7.02 7.93 31.46
C ILE A 309 -6.91 8.36 32.93
N SER A 310 -7.44 9.53 33.30
CA SER A 310 -7.38 9.99 34.70
C SER A 310 -8.08 9.04 35.67
N SER A 311 -9.27 8.52 35.31
CA SER A 311 -10.00 7.57 36.16
C SER A 311 -9.28 6.23 36.33
N LEU A 312 -8.54 5.76 35.32
CA LEU A 312 -7.68 4.57 35.44
C LEU A 312 -6.55 4.78 36.46
N TYR A 313 -5.89 5.95 36.44
CA TYR A 313 -4.87 6.30 37.44
C TYR A 313 -5.44 6.41 38.85
N ASP A 314 -6.66 6.94 38.97
CA ASP A 314 -7.38 7.03 40.24
C ASP A 314 -7.98 5.68 40.69
N LYS A 315 -7.88 4.63 39.84
CA LYS A 315 -8.51 3.31 40.02
C LYS A 315 -10.03 3.39 40.21
N ASN A 316 -10.65 4.40 39.62
CA ASN A 316 -12.10 4.60 39.68
C ASN A 316 -12.78 3.85 38.53
N GLU A 317 -13.03 2.56 38.76
CA GLU A 317 -13.65 1.64 37.80
C GLU A 317 -14.96 2.19 37.23
N ASN A 318 -15.87 2.69 38.07
CA ASN A 318 -17.16 3.22 37.63
C ASN A 318 -17.00 4.37 36.64
N LYS A 319 -16.09 5.31 36.92
CA LYS A 319 -15.84 6.46 36.04
C LYS A 319 -15.13 6.06 34.74
N SER A 320 -14.28 5.04 34.78
CA SER A 320 -13.67 4.46 33.58
C SER A 320 -14.74 3.81 32.68
N LEU A 321 -15.62 3.00 33.27
CA LEU A 321 -16.73 2.36 32.55
C LEU A 321 -17.71 3.40 31.98
N GLU A 322 -18.12 4.39 32.78
CA GLU A 322 -18.99 5.48 32.34
C GLU A 322 -18.36 6.27 31.17
N SER A 323 -17.06 6.50 31.20
CA SER A 323 -16.37 7.20 30.11
C SER A 323 -16.33 6.36 28.83
N LEU A 324 -16.14 5.04 28.95
CA LEU A 324 -16.22 4.10 27.82
C LEU A 324 -17.64 4.02 27.23
N GLU A 325 -18.67 4.03 28.08
CA GLU A 325 -20.07 4.13 27.65
C GLU A 325 -20.36 5.44 26.93
N LYS A 326 -19.77 6.55 27.42
CA LYS A 326 -19.87 7.88 26.81
C LYS A 326 -19.02 8.05 25.56
N GLY A 327 -18.31 7.02 25.09
CA GLY A 327 -17.61 7.04 23.81
C GLY A 327 -16.12 7.38 23.89
N ALA A 328 -15.47 7.19 25.05
CA ALA A 328 -14.01 7.16 25.11
C ALA A 328 -13.45 6.10 24.14
N ASP A 329 -12.38 6.45 23.43
CA ASP A 329 -11.66 5.54 22.56
C ASP A 329 -10.92 4.48 23.40
N PRO A 330 -11.28 3.20 23.31
CA PRO A 330 -10.63 2.11 24.04
C PRO A 330 -9.15 1.91 23.62
N ASN A 331 -8.75 2.53 22.52
CA ASN A 331 -7.39 2.50 21.95
C ASN A 331 -6.64 3.83 22.06
N ALA A 332 -7.17 4.80 22.81
CA ALA A 332 -6.54 6.11 23.02
C ALA A 332 -5.07 5.97 23.38
N ASP A 333 -4.20 6.74 22.72
CA ASP A 333 -2.78 6.76 23.05
C ASP A 333 -2.51 7.69 24.24
N TYR A 334 -1.78 7.18 25.22
CA TYR A 334 -1.25 7.97 26.33
C TYR A 334 0.22 7.62 26.55
N LEU A 335 1.12 8.39 25.94
CA LEU A 335 2.57 8.20 26.04
C LEU A 335 3.02 6.80 25.59
N GLY A 336 2.42 6.28 24.51
CA GLY A 336 2.68 4.93 24.01
C GLY A 336 1.98 3.81 24.80
N TRP A 337 1.21 4.17 25.84
CA TRP A 337 0.32 3.25 26.55
C TRP A 337 -1.11 3.38 26.04
N LYS A 338 -1.92 2.37 26.33
CA LYS A 338 -3.35 2.31 25.98
C LYS A 338 -4.16 2.05 27.24
N PRO A 339 -5.46 2.39 27.28
CA PRO A 339 -6.32 2.12 28.42
C PRO A 339 -6.21 0.69 28.97
N ILE A 340 -6.11 -0.30 28.07
CA ILE A 340 -5.99 -1.71 28.48
C ILE A 340 -4.70 -2.00 29.25
N HIS A 341 -3.57 -1.37 28.89
CA HIS A 341 -2.31 -1.52 29.62
C HIS A 341 -2.43 -0.95 31.04
N LEU A 342 -3.03 0.23 31.19
CA LEU A 342 -3.24 0.86 32.50
C LEU A 342 -4.22 0.02 33.35
N ALA A 343 -5.32 -0.45 32.77
CA ALA A 343 -6.28 -1.29 33.48
C ALA A 343 -5.66 -2.60 34.00
N ILE A 344 -4.72 -3.19 33.25
CA ILE A 344 -3.96 -4.38 33.68
C ILE A 344 -3.06 -4.06 34.87
N VAL A 345 -2.27 -2.99 34.75
CA VAL A 345 -1.36 -2.55 35.83
C VAL A 345 -2.12 -2.33 37.13
N PHE A 346 -3.26 -1.65 37.05
CA PHE A 346 -4.09 -1.29 38.19
C PHE A 346 -5.08 -2.36 38.65
N ASP A 347 -5.07 -3.54 38.01
CA ASP A 347 -5.92 -4.69 38.34
C ASP A 347 -7.43 -4.43 38.25
N LEU A 348 -7.87 -3.91 37.11
CA LEU A 348 -9.26 -3.53 36.85
C LEU A 348 -9.91 -4.51 35.84
N PRO A 349 -10.25 -5.75 36.23
CA PRO A 349 -10.73 -6.78 35.31
C PRO A 349 -12.02 -6.42 34.60
N ASN A 350 -12.94 -5.69 35.25
CA ASN A 350 -14.19 -5.28 34.60
C ASN A 350 -13.95 -4.20 33.55
N VAL A 351 -13.03 -3.26 33.80
CA VAL A 351 -12.61 -2.29 32.79
C VAL A 351 -11.91 -3.01 31.62
N VAL A 352 -11.10 -4.04 31.89
CA VAL A 352 -10.50 -4.86 30.82
C VAL A 352 -11.58 -5.57 29.99
N LYS A 353 -12.57 -6.20 30.62
CA LYS A 353 -13.70 -6.84 29.92
C LYS A 353 -14.43 -5.84 29.02
N GLU A 354 -14.70 -4.64 29.53
CA GLU A 354 -15.39 -3.60 28.78
C GLU A 354 -14.53 -3.05 27.64
N LEU A 355 -13.24 -2.82 27.87
CA LEU A 355 -12.29 -2.42 26.83
C LEU A 355 -12.22 -3.46 25.71
N VAL A 356 -12.15 -4.76 26.05
CA VAL A 356 -12.21 -5.87 25.10
C VAL A 356 -13.55 -5.85 24.32
N ARG A 357 -14.67 -5.70 25.02
CA ARG A 357 -16.01 -5.59 24.42
C ARG A 357 -16.08 -4.44 23.42
N LYS A 358 -15.49 -3.30 23.77
CA LYS A 358 -15.35 -2.10 22.94
C LYS A 358 -14.22 -2.18 21.90
N LYS A 359 -13.59 -3.35 21.69
CA LYS A 359 -12.56 -3.61 20.67
C LYS A 359 -11.21 -2.92 20.93
N ALA A 360 -10.75 -2.89 22.18
CA ALA A 360 -9.37 -2.56 22.51
C ALA A 360 -8.37 -3.53 21.84
N SER A 361 -7.22 -3.01 21.41
CA SER A 361 -6.16 -3.77 20.77
C SER A 361 -5.46 -4.73 21.75
N ILE A 362 -5.97 -5.95 21.82
CA ILE A 362 -5.53 -7.06 22.69
C ILE A 362 -4.04 -7.43 22.59
N ASN A 363 -3.37 -7.03 21.51
CA ASN A 363 -1.96 -7.32 21.21
C ASN A 363 -1.12 -6.05 21.00
N ALA A 364 -1.63 -4.87 21.37
CA ALA A 364 -0.82 -3.65 21.36
C ALA A 364 0.40 -3.80 22.28
N GLN A 365 1.48 -3.06 22.03
CA GLN A 365 2.67 -3.12 22.88
C GLN A 365 2.85 -1.81 23.65
N ALA A 366 3.17 -1.89 24.93
CA ALA A 366 3.67 -0.80 25.75
C ALA A 366 4.96 -1.24 26.44
N GLU A 367 6.05 -0.50 26.25
CA GLU A 367 7.40 -0.87 26.76
C GLU A 367 7.83 -2.30 26.32
N GLY A 368 7.38 -2.75 25.15
CA GLY A 368 7.65 -4.11 24.64
C GLY A 368 6.75 -5.21 25.21
N TYR A 369 5.81 -4.89 26.10
CA TYR A 369 4.83 -5.83 26.65
C TYR A 369 3.50 -5.75 25.90
N THR A 370 3.03 -6.89 25.42
CA THR A 370 1.60 -7.10 25.12
C THR A 370 0.74 -7.06 26.39
N PRO A 371 -0.57 -6.79 26.30
CA PRO A 371 -1.53 -6.97 27.40
C PRO A 371 -1.35 -8.29 28.14
N LEU A 372 -1.26 -9.42 27.43
CA LEU A 372 -1.12 -10.72 28.07
C LEU A 372 0.22 -10.87 28.80
N SER A 373 1.34 -10.51 28.17
CA SER A 373 2.64 -10.53 28.86
C SER A 373 2.68 -9.59 30.07
N MET A 374 1.95 -8.47 30.01
CA MET A 374 1.84 -7.52 31.12
C MET A 374 1.01 -8.11 32.25
N ALA A 375 -0.14 -8.72 31.96
CA ALA A 375 -0.96 -9.40 32.95
C ALA A 375 -0.17 -10.50 33.67
N ILE A 376 0.65 -11.27 32.94
CA ILE A 376 1.56 -12.26 33.52
C ILE A 376 2.63 -11.59 34.41
N ALA A 377 3.29 -10.54 33.93
CA ALA A 377 4.36 -9.85 34.67
C ALA A 377 3.86 -9.16 35.96
N TYR A 378 2.59 -8.76 36.01
CA TYR A 378 1.93 -8.19 37.19
C TYR A 378 1.11 -9.22 37.98
N GLU A 379 1.15 -10.51 37.62
CA GLU A 379 0.45 -11.61 38.29
C GLU A 379 -1.10 -11.45 38.31
N ARG A 380 -1.67 -10.83 37.27
CA ARG A 380 -3.11 -10.61 37.11
C ARG A 380 -3.80 -11.81 36.49
N LYS A 381 -4.00 -12.87 37.28
CA LYS A 381 -4.49 -14.16 36.80
C LYS A 381 -5.83 -14.06 36.04
N GLU A 382 -6.84 -13.42 36.61
CA GLU A 382 -8.15 -13.26 35.96
C GLU A 382 -8.03 -12.53 34.61
N ILE A 383 -7.26 -11.43 34.59
CA ILE A 383 -7.05 -10.65 33.37
C ILE A 383 -6.27 -11.45 32.32
N ALA A 384 -5.27 -12.24 32.74
CA ALA A 384 -4.54 -13.12 31.83
C ALA A 384 -5.47 -14.15 31.17
N GLU A 385 -6.38 -14.77 31.93
CA GLU A 385 -7.38 -15.71 31.40
C GLU A 385 -8.34 -15.04 30.41
N ILE A 386 -8.81 -13.82 30.70
CA ILE A 386 -9.62 -13.02 29.78
C ILE A 386 -8.86 -12.78 28.47
N LEU A 387 -7.61 -12.31 28.56
CA LEU A 387 -6.81 -11.98 27.39
C LEU A 387 -6.43 -13.22 26.57
N GLU A 388 -6.13 -14.36 27.19
CA GLU A 388 -5.86 -15.62 26.48
C GLU A 388 -7.08 -16.09 25.69
N LYS A 389 -8.28 -16.04 26.31
CA LYS A 389 -9.54 -16.41 25.64
C LYS A 389 -9.84 -15.53 24.42
N GLU A 390 -9.44 -14.27 24.48
CA GLU A 390 -9.68 -13.28 23.42
C GLU A 390 -8.56 -13.23 22.37
N GLY A 391 -7.58 -14.13 22.42
CA GLY A 391 -6.51 -14.23 21.41
C GLY A 391 -5.26 -13.39 21.70
N GLY A 392 -5.03 -13.04 22.97
CA GLY A 392 -3.82 -12.36 23.44
C GLY A 392 -2.57 -13.23 23.23
N THR A 393 -1.50 -12.61 22.74
CA THR A 393 -0.21 -13.24 22.49
C THR A 393 0.81 -12.79 23.52
N ARG A 394 1.83 -13.61 23.81
CA ARG A 394 2.93 -13.24 24.72
C ARG A 394 4.08 -12.62 23.92
N SER A 395 4.65 -11.51 24.39
CA SER A 395 5.92 -10.98 23.84
C SER A 395 7.15 -11.60 24.51
N ARG A 396 8.33 -11.46 23.89
CA ARG A 396 9.63 -11.96 24.40
C ARG A 396 10.26 -11.05 25.48
N ALA A 397 9.51 -10.13 26.07
CA ALA A 397 10.06 -9.15 27.00
C ALA A 397 10.61 -9.82 28.28
N ALA A 398 11.73 -9.28 28.79
CA ALA A 398 12.42 -9.77 29.98
C ALA A 398 11.50 -9.72 31.22
N PHE A 399 11.78 -10.51 32.25
CA PHE A 399 10.93 -10.65 33.45
C PHE A 399 10.84 -9.40 34.37
N LYS A 400 10.90 -8.17 33.83
CA LYS A 400 10.91 -6.91 34.61
C LYS A 400 9.63 -6.12 34.40
N LYS A 401 8.95 -5.74 35.49
CA LYS A 401 7.74 -4.90 35.42
C LYS A 401 8.03 -3.57 34.67
N PRO A 402 7.20 -3.18 33.68
CA PRO A 402 7.38 -1.94 32.93
C PRO A 402 7.17 -0.69 33.80
N ASN A 403 7.79 0.42 33.40
CA ASN A 403 7.62 1.71 34.08
C ASN A 403 6.31 2.34 33.64
N ILE A 404 5.37 2.49 34.58
CA ILE A 404 4.07 3.13 34.33
C ILE A 404 4.33 4.62 34.08
N PRO A 405 3.78 5.22 33.01
CA PRO A 405 3.93 6.65 32.77
C PRO A 405 3.32 7.46 33.92
N THR A 406 3.85 8.66 34.19
CA THR A 406 3.25 9.57 35.17
C THR A 406 2.07 10.31 34.56
N LEU A 407 0.99 10.51 35.34
CA LEU A 407 -0.13 11.33 34.91
C LEU A 407 0.31 12.80 34.82
N LYS A 408 0.29 13.39 33.62
CA LYS A 408 0.50 14.84 33.45
C LYS A 408 -0.79 15.55 33.86
N LYS A 409 -0.70 16.38 34.90
CA LYS A 409 -1.82 17.19 35.41
C LYS A 409 -2.24 18.27 34.42
#